data_AF-A0A969KYB8-F1
#
_entry.id   AF-A0A969KYB8-F1
#
_cell.length_a   1.000
_cell.length_b   1.000
_cell.length_c   1.000
_cell.angle_alpha   90.00
_cell.angle_beta   90.00
_cell.angle_gamma   90.00
#
_symmetry.space_group_name_H-M   'P 1'
#
loop_
_entity.id
_entity.type
_entity.pdbx_description
1 polymer ?
#
loop_
_entity_poly.entity_id
_entity_poly.type
_entity_poly.pdbx_seq_one_letter_code
_entity_poly.pdbx_strand_id
1 'polypeptide(L)'
;MSTFSLLTYNLKSLFLAILLFIFFSLLACSSPTDNLSLEAQMREYFYRHQPTTGSQFVEWASSNLTDYSPQQVYTALHDEGKFQAELGHPNVVGVLSFASRSWAEQYDLQYNPDKWLQLQKEAKLNLNEKSKEVQLWPKE
;
A
#
# COMPACT_ATOMS: atom_id res chain seq x y z
N MET A 1 -15.52 59.65 25.68
CA MET A 1 -16.05 58.28 25.54
C MET A 1 -15.71 57.76 24.15
N SER A 2 -14.79 56.78 24.04
CA SER A 2 -14.69 55.79 22.93
C SER A 2 -13.28 55.16 22.86
N THR A 3 -12.86 54.46 23.90
CA THR A 3 -11.69 53.55 23.85
C THR A 3 -12.10 52.07 23.91
N PHE A 4 -13.38 51.78 24.19
CA PHE A 4 -13.92 50.42 24.30
C PHE A 4 -14.12 49.70 22.95
N SER A 5 -14.09 50.41 21.82
CA SER A 5 -14.41 49.83 20.50
C SER A 5 -13.23 49.17 19.79
N LEU A 6 -11.98 49.48 20.16
CA LEU A 6 -10.79 48.97 19.46
C LEU A 6 -10.25 47.65 20.05
N LEU A 7 -10.54 47.37 21.33
CA LEU A 7 -10.08 46.14 21.99
C LEU A 7 -10.87 44.91 21.53
N THR A 8 -12.19 45.06 21.33
CA THR A 8 -13.09 43.96 20.95
C THR A 8 -12.93 43.52 19.50
N TYR A 9 -12.50 44.41 18.60
CA TYR A 9 -12.16 44.07 17.21
C TYR A 9 -10.90 43.21 17.11
N ASN A 10 -9.86 43.52 17.89
CA ASN A 10 -8.61 42.75 17.90
C ASN A 10 -8.79 41.34 18.48
N LEU A 11 -9.60 41.18 19.53
CA LEU A 11 -9.89 39.86 20.10
C LEU A 11 -10.72 38.97 19.15
N LYS A 12 -11.69 39.53 18.41
CA LYS A 12 -12.48 38.77 17.43
C LYS A 12 -11.65 38.33 16.23
N SER A 13 -10.76 39.18 15.72
CA SER A 13 -9.84 38.83 14.63
C SER A 13 -8.79 37.79 15.07
N LEU A 14 -8.29 37.88 16.30
CA LEU A 14 -7.38 36.88 16.87
C LEU A 14 -8.07 35.53 17.04
N PHE A 15 -9.32 35.51 17.53
CA PHE A 15 -10.10 34.28 17.69
C PHE A 15 -10.44 33.64 16.34
N LEU A 16 -10.78 34.44 15.33
CA LEU A 16 -11.00 33.97 13.96
C LEU A 16 -9.72 33.41 13.33
N ALA A 17 -8.57 34.05 13.56
CA ALA A 17 -7.28 33.56 13.08
C ALA A 17 -6.88 32.23 13.76
N ILE A 18 -7.14 32.09 15.06
CA ILE A 18 -6.90 30.84 15.81
C ILE A 18 -7.84 29.73 15.30
N LEU A 19 -9.13 30.03 15.09
CA LEU A 19 -10.09 29.07 14.53
C LEU A 19 -9.70 28.61 13.12
N LEU A 20 -9.27 29.53 12.26
CA LEU A 20 -8.76 29.20 10.93
C LEU A 20 -7.49 28.35 11.03
N PHE A 21 -6.55 28.70 11.91
CA PHE A 21 -5.32 27.93 12.11
C PHE A 21 -5.60 26.51 12.60
N ILE A 22 -6.55 26.31 13.53
CA ILE A 22 -6.99 24.98 14.00
C ILE A 22 -7.68 24.20 12.86
N PHE A 23 -8.53 24.85 12.06
CA PHE A 23 -9.20 24.21 10.91
C PHE A 23 -8.21 23.78 9.82
N PHE A 24 -7.18 24.60 9.54
CA PHE A 24 -6.09 24.24 8.62
C PHE A 24 -5.15 23.18 9.20
N SER A 25 -4.94 23.16 10.52
CA SER A 25 -4.12 22.14 11.19
C SER A 25 -4.79 20.76 11.17
N LEU A 26 -6.13 20.70 11.19
CA LEU A 26 -6.89 19.46 11.09
C LEU A 26 -6.92 18.88 9.66
N LEU A 27 -6.77 19.72 8.63
CA LEU A 27 -6.67 19.29 7.23
C LEU A 27 -5.28 18.75 6.86
N ALA A 28 -4.25 19.07 7.63
CA ALA A 28 -2.88 18.62 7.38
C ALA A 28 -2.62 17.16 7.81
N CYS A 29 -3.57 16.50 8.50
CA CYS A 29 -3.46 15.09 8.91
C CYS A 29 -4.26 14.12 8.05
N SER A 30 -4.95 14.60 7.00
CA SER A 30 -5.58 13.75 6.00
C SER A 30 -4.87 13.94 4.67
N SER A 31 -3.59 13.55 4.60
CA SER A 31 -3.08 13.14 3.29
C SER A 31 -3.92 11.93 2.91
N PRO A 32 -4.78 12.03 1.89
CA PRO A 32 -5.49 10.86 1.45
C PRO A 32 -4.42 9.92 0.90
N THR A 33 -4.37 8.71 1.41
CA THR A 33 -3.62 7.59 0.83
C THR A 33 -4.18 7.19 -0.56
N ASP A 34 -4.96 8.07 -1.21
CA ASP A 34 -5.91 7.78 -2.27
C ASP A 34 -5.26 7.62 -3.65
N ASN A 35 -3.94 7.52 -3.74
CA ASN A 35 -3.26 7.31 -5.02
C ASN A 35 -2.04 6.39 -4.90
N LEU A 36 -2.21 5.27 -4.18
CA LEU A 36 -1.25 4.19 -4.22
C LEU A 36 -1.25 3.53 -5.61
N SER A 37 -0.06 3.21 -6.13
CA SER A 37 0.05 2.34 -7.31
C SER A 37 -0.61 0.99 -7.03
N LEU A 38 -0.99 0.26 -8.08
CA LEU A 38 -1.64 -1.05 -7.94
C LEU A 38 -0.78 -2.03 -7.12
N GLU A 39 0.54 -2.02 -7.32
CA GLU A 39 1.50 -2.80 -6.57
C GLU A 39 1.54 -2.38 -5.10
N ALA A 40 1.49 -1.07 -4.81
CA ALA A 40 1.45 -0.56 -3.46
C ALA A 40 0.14 -0.93 -2.72
N GLN A 41 -1.00 -0.95 -3.43
CA GLN A 41 -2.28 -1.44 -2.89
C GLN A 41 -2.20 -2.94 -2.54
N MET A 42 -1.59 -3.75 -3.41
CA MET A 42 -1.36 -5.18 -3.12
C MET A 42 -0.46 -5.38 -1.91
N ARG A 43 0.65 -4.66 -1.88
CA ARG A 43 1.60 -4.69 -0.78
C ARG A 43 0.92 -4.35 0.55
N GLU A 44 0.12 -3.28 0.57
CA GLU A 44 -0.64 -2.88 1.73
C GLU A 44 -1.64 -3.97 2.16
N TYR A 45 -2.36 -4.57 1.23
CA TYR A 45 -3.26 -5.68 1.53
C TYR A 45 -2.52 -6.85 2.18
N PHE A 46 -1.42 -7.32 1.58
CA PHE A 46 -0.65 -8.43 2.12
C PHE A 46 0.04 -8.10 3.45
N TYR A 47 0.35 -6.83 3.74
CA TYR A 47 0.83 -6.44 5.07
C TYR A 47 -0.29 -6.45 6.12
N ARG A 48 -1.48 -5.95 5.78
CA ARG A 48 -2.59 -5.82 6.73
C ARG A 48 -3.28 -7.15 7.03
N HIS A 49 -3.28 -8.09 6.09
CA HIS A 49 -4.11 -9.30 6.17
C HIS A 49 -3.28 -10.60 6.25
N GLN A 50 -2.06 -10.55 6.79
CA GLN A 50 -1.25 -11.75 7.00
C GLN A 50 -1.70 -12.57 8.23
N PRO A 51 -1.90 -13.89 8.11
CA PRO A 51 -1.81 -14.72 6.90
C PRO A 51 -3.04 -14.59 5.99
N THR A 52 -2.81 -14.52 4.66
CA THR A 52 -3.84 -14.44 3.62
C THR A 52 -3.87 -15.73 2.80
N THR A 53 -5.06 -16.24 2.47
CA THR A 53 -5.26 -17.28 1.44
C THR A 53 -5.50 -16.67 0.06
N GLY A 54 -5.28 -17.45 -1.01
CA GLY A 54 -5.57 -17.01 -2.36
C GLY A 54 -7.05 -16.63 -2.57
N SER A 55 -7.99 -17.33 -1.92
CA SER A 55 -9.42 -17.01 -1.99
C SER A 55 -9.77 -15.69 -1.30
N GLN A 56 -9.16 -15.40 -0.14
CA GLN A 56 -9.33 -14.12 0.55
C GLN A 56 -8.81 -12.95 -0.29
N PHE A 57 -7.69 -13.16 -0.99
CA PHE A 57 -7.19 -12.16 -1.93
C PHE A 57 -8.17 -11.93 -3.08
N VAL A 58 -8.69 -12.99 -3.70
CA VAL A 58 -9.65 -12.88 -4.82
C VAL A 58 -10.90 -12.11 -4.40
N GLU A 59 -11.48 -12.42 -3.23
CA GLU A 59 -12.66 -11.73 -2.70
C GLU A 59 -12.41 -10.23 -2.49
N TRP A 60 -11.29 -9.90 -1.84
CA TRP A 60 -10.88 -8.51 -1.63
C TRP A 60 -10.62 -7.79 -2.96
N ALA A 61 -9.79 -8.36 -3.83
CA ALA A 61 -9.39 -7.74 -5.09
C ALA A 61 -10.59 -7.51 -6.02
N SER A 62 -11.53 -8.45 -6.07
CA SER A 62 -12.77 -8.30 -6.85
C SER A 62 -13.64 -7.14 -6.39
N SER A 63 -13.55 -6.76 -5.11
CA SER A 63 -14.35 -5.69 -4.51
C SER A 63 -13.64 -4.33 -4.50
N ASN A 64 -12.29 -4.33 -4.48
CA ASN A 64 -11.50 -3.12 -4.26
C ASN A 64 -10.68 -2.69 -5.48
N LEU A 65 -10.44 -3.57 -6.45
CA LEU A 65 -9.62 -3.31 -7.64
C LEU A 65 -10.46 -3.29 -8.92
N THR A 66 -11.71 -2.83 -8.82
CA THR A 66 -12.71 -2.88 -9.91
C THR A 66 -12.32 -2.04 -11.14
N ASP A 67 -11.46 -1.05 -10.95
CA ASP A 67 -10.97 -0.17 -12.02
C ASP A 67 -9.84 -0.80 -12.84
N TYR A 68 -9.36 -1.97 -12.45
CA TYR A 68 -8.26 -2.68 -13.10
C TYR A 68 -8.77 -3.93 -13.81
N SER A 69 -8.23 -4.19 -15.00
CA SER A 69 -8.46 -5.47 -15.68
C SER A 69 -7.81 -6.63 -14.91
N PRO A 70 -8.33 -7.87 -15.03
CA PRO A 70 -7.71 -9.04 -14.42
C PRO A 70 -6.23 -9.22 -14.78
N GLN A 71 -5.85 -8.86 -16.00
CA GLN A 71 -4.46 -8.90 -16.46
C GLN A 71 -3.57 -7.86 -15.78
N GLN A 72 -4.09 -6.65 -15.49
CA GLN A 72 -3.34 -5.63 -14.73
C GLN A 72 -3.10 -6.10 -13.30
N VAL A 73 -4.12 -6.65 -12.63
CA VAL A 73 -3.98 -7.23 -11.29
C VAL A 73 -2.98 -8.39 -11.30
N TYR A 74 -3.07 -9.30 -12.27
CA TYR A 74 -2.12 -10.41 -12.37
C TYR A 74 -0.67 -9.93 -12.60
N THR A 75 -0.48 -8.93 -13.45
CA THR A 75 0.84 -8.32 -13.70
C THR A 75 1.40 -7.67 -12.44
N ALA A 76 0.58 -6.89 -11.73
CA ALA A 76 1.01 -6.22 -10.50
C ALA A 76 1.37 -7.21 -9.38
N LEU A 77 0.65 -8.33 -9.25
CA LEU A 77 1.04 -9.40 -8.30
C LEU A 77 2.43 -9.94 -8.62
N HIS A 78 2.71 -10.17 -9.89
CA HIS A 78 3.99 -10.68 -10.34
C HIS A 78 5.12 -9.65 -10.16
N ASP A 79 4.86 -8.38 -10.44
CA ASP A 79 5.86 -7.30 -10.26
C ASP A 79 6.15 -7.03 -8.78
N GLU A 80 5.14 -7.08 -7.92
CA GLU A 80 5.35 -7.11 -6.46
C GLU A 80 6.16 -8.35 -6.05
N GLY A 81 5.92 -9.50 -6.67
CA GLY A 81 6.71 -10.72 -6.47
C GLY A 81 8.20 -10.54 -6.80
N LYS A 82 8.53 -9.84 -7.90
CA LYS A 82 9.91 -9.49 -8.24
C LYS A 82 10.53 -8.57 -7.20
N PHE A 83 9.81 -7.52 -6.82
CA PHE A 83 10.29 -6.58 -5.80
C PHE A 83 10.59 -7.29 -4.47
N GLN A 84 9.71 -8.18 -4.02
CA GLN A 84 9.92 -8.96 -2.80
C GLN A 84 11.07 -9.96 -2.93
N ALA A 85 11.37 -10.45 -4.14
CA ALA A 85 12.55 -11.28 -4.40
C ALA A 85 13.85 -10.47 -4.34
N GLU A 86 13.87 -9.25 -4.88
CA GLU A 86 15.00 -8.33 -4.77
C GLU A 86 15.31 -7.97 -3.31
N LEU A 87 14.27 -7.79 -2.48
CA LEU A 87 14.41 -7.53 -1.04
C LEU A 87 14.83 -8.75 -0.22
N GLY A 88 14.82 -9.96 -0.78
CA GLY A 88 15.17 -11.17 -0.06
C GLY A 88 14.06 -11.72 0.85
N HIS A 89 12.78 -11.58 0.44
CA HIS A 89 11.61 -12.02 1.20
C HIS A 89 10.92 -13.28 0.60
N PRO A 90 11.54 -14.48 0.68
CA PRO A 90 11.04 -15.68 -0.01
C PRO A 90 9.66 -16.16 0.48
N ASN A 91 9.29 -15.84 1.71
CA ASN A 91 7.97 -16.18 2.25
C ASN A 91 6.87 -15.32 1.63
N VAL A 92 7.14 -14.02 1.43
CA VAL A 92 6.20 -13.09 0.79
C VAL A 92 6.00 -13.46 -0.68
N VAL A 93 7.08 -13.80 -1.39
CA VAL A 93 7.00 -14.34 -2.76
C VAL A 93 6.11 -15.59 -2.82
N GLY A 94 6.20 -16.48 -1.81
CA GLY A 94 5.33 -17.66 -1.72
C GLY A 94 3.85 -17.30 -1.55
N VAL A 95 3.52 -16.32 -0.71
CA VAL A 95 2.14 -15.85 -0.51
C VAL A 95 1.59 -15.21 -1.80
N LEU A 96 2.39 -14.36 -2.46
CA LEU A 96 2.04 -13.73 -3.74
C LEU A 96 1.81 -14.75 -4.86
N SER A 97 2.59 -15.83 -4.87
CA SER A 97 2.42 -16.96 -5.79
C SER A 97 1.05 -17.64 -5.60
N PHE A 98 0.62 -17.86 -4.35
CA PHE A 98 -0.70 -18.45 -4.08
C PHE A 98 -1.84 -17.52 -4.50
N ALA A 99 -1.74 -16.22 -4.20
CA ALA A 99 -2.72 -15.23 -4.64
C ALA A 99 -2.80 -15.15 -6.17
N SER A 100 -1.64 -15.15 -6.85
CA SER A 100 -1.55 -15.13 -8.32
C SER A 100 -2.16 -16.38 -8.95
N ARG A 101 -1.95 -17.55 -8.34
CA ARG A 101 -2.57 -18.80 -8.81
C ARG A 101 -4.10 -18.73 -8.72
N SER A 102 -4.65 -18.32 -7.58
CA SER A 102 -6.10 -18.21 -7.39
C SER A 102 -6.73 -17.14 -8.26
N TRP A 103 -6.06 -15.99 -8.45
CA TRP A 103 -6.52 -14.96 -9.37
C TRP A 103 -6.50 -15.43 -10.82
N ALA A 104 -5.43 -16.11 -11.24
CA ALA A 104 -5.33 -16.66 -12.59
C ALA A 104 -6.41 -17.70 -12.87
N GLU A 105 -6.71 -18.57 -11.90
CA GLU A 105 -7.79 -19.57 -12.00
C GLU A 105 -9.17 -18.89 -12.15
N GLN A 106 -9.45 -17.84 -11.39
CA GLN A 106 -10.73 -17.12 -11.43
C GLN A 106 -11.01 -16.44 -12.79
N TYR A 107 -9.96 -16.04 -13.51
CA TYR A 107 -10.06 -15.23 -14.74
C TYR A 107 -9.44 -15.90 -15.98
N ASP A 108 -9.19 -17.21 -15.92
CA ASP A 108 -8.61 -18.00 -17.02
C ASP A 108 -7.29 -17.43 -17.57
N LEU A 109 -6.40 -16.99 -16.66
CA LEU A 109 -5.07 -16.47 -17.01
C LEU A 109 -4.00 -17.56 -16.89
N GLN A 110 -2.93 -17.44 -17.68
CA GLN A 110 -1.84 -18.42 -17.65
C GLN A 110 -0.94 -18.24 -16.41
N TYR A 111 -1.11 -19.14 -15.42
CA TYR A 111 -0.20 -19.28 -14.30
C TYR A 111 1.03 -20.11 -14.66
N ASN A 112 2.23 -19.63 -14.30
CA ASN A 112 3.48 -20.36 -14.50
C ASN A 112 4.20 -20.60 -13.15
N PRO A 113 4.16 -21.83 -12.60
CA PRO A 113 4.79 -22.14 -11.31
C PRO A 113 6.32 -22.01 -11.33
N ASP A 114 6.97 -22.26 -12.46
CA ASP A 114 8.44 -22.23 -12.56
C ASP A 114 8.98 -20.80 -12.41
N LYS A 115 8.25 -19.81 -12.95
CA LYS A 115 8.59 -18.39 -12.74
C LYS A 115 8.55 -18.01 -11.27
N TRP A 116 7.51 -18.42 -10.55
CA TRP A 116 7.39 -18.15 -9.11
C TRP A 116 8.45 -18.89 -8.28
N LEU A 117 8.78 -20.13 -8.66
CA LEU A 117 9.86 -20.87 -8.03
C LEU A 117 11.22 -20.20 -8.25
N GLN A 118 11.46 -19.63 -9.44
CA GLN A 118 12.66 -18.86 -9.73
C GLN A 118 12.75 -17.61 -8.85
N LEU A 119 11.67 -16.82 -8.74
CA LEU A 119 11.61 -15.66 -7.85
C LEU A 119 11.87 -16.05 -6.39
N GLN A 120 11.32 -17.18 -5.93
CA GLN A 120 11.55 -17.63 -4.56
C GLN A 120 13.00 -18.06 -4.33
N LYS A 121 13.67 -18.64 -5.33
CA LYS A 121 15.11 -18.95 -5.27
C LYS A 121 15.95 -17.68 -5.22
N GLU A 122 15.63 -16.71 -6.07
CA GLU A 122 16.26 -15.39 -6.09
C GLU A 122 16.12 -14.69 -4.72
N ALA A 123 14.92 -14.69 -4.15
CA ALA A 123 14.66 -14.17 -2.81
C ALA A 123 15.50 -14.85 -1.72
N LYS A 124 15.73 -16.16 -1.82
CA LYS A 124 16.61 -16.89 -0.88
C LYS A 124 18.07 -16.52 -1.05
N LEU A 125 18.52 -16.25 -2.27
CA LEU A 125 19.89 -15.80 -2.54
C LEU A 125 20.13 -14.37 -2.06
N ASN A 126 19.11 -13.51 -2.17
CA ASN A 126 19.12 -12.13 -1.71
C ASN A 126 18.82 -11.97 -0.21
N LEU A 127 18.63 -13.10 0.49
CA LEU A 127 18.33 -13.10 1.92
C LEU A 127 19.54 -12.54 2.67
N ASN A 128 19.44 -11.28 3.07
CA ASN A 128 20.53 -10.56 3.69
C ASN A 128 20.73 -11.11 5.12
N GLU A 129 21.65 -12.06 5.30
CA GLU A 129 21.92 -12.70 6.60
C GLU A 129 22.35 -11.70 7.69
N LYS A 130 22.82 -10.52 7.28
CA LYS A 130 23.04 -9.38 8.16
C LYS A 130 21.84 -8.46 8.04
N SER A 131 20.93 -8.57 9.01
CA SER A 131 19.86 -7.60 9.28
C SER A 131 20.45 -6.19 9.46
N LYS A 132 20.73 -5.51 8.35
CA LYS A 132 20.85 -4.07 8.31
C LYS A 132 19.43 -3.59 8.09
N GLU A 133 18.93 -2.84 9.07
CA GLU A 133 17.63 -2.16 9.12
C GLU A 133 16.58 -2.70 8.14
N VAL A 134 15.56 -3.39 8.68
CA VAL A 134 14.38 -3.79 7.91
C VAL A 134 13.90 -2.60 7.08
N GLN A 135 14.25 -2.60 5.79
CA GLN A 135 13.93 -1.50 4.91
C GLN A 135 12.47 -1.70 4.49
N LEU A 136 11.56 -1.15 5.30
CA LEU A 136 10.12 -1.26 5.08
C LEU A 136 9.67 -0.49 3.82
N TRP A 137 10.48 0.44 3.31
CA TRP A 137 10.14 1.31 2.18
C TRP A 137 11.36 1.68 1.33
N PRO A 138 11.24 1.77 -0.01
CA PRO A 138 12.24 2.46 -0.83
C PRO A 138 12.32 3.92 -0.37
N LYS A 139 13.54 4.48 -0.31
CA LYS A 139 13.71 5.92 -0.04
C LYS A 139 13.22 6.69 -1.26
N GLU A 140 12.32 7.66 -1.03
CA GLU A 140 11.90 8.66 -2.03
C GLU A 140 13.10 9.39 -2.66
#